data_AF-G8Z7M0-F1
#
_entry.id   AF-G8Z7M0-F1
#
_cell.length_a   1.000
_cell.length_b   1.000
_cell.length_c   1.000
_cell.angle_alpha   90.00
_cell.angle_beta   90.00
_cell.angle_gamma   90.00
#
_symmetry.space_group_name_H-M   'P 1'
#
loop_
_entity.id
_entity.type
_entity.pdbx_description
1 polymer ?
#
loop_
_entity_poly.entity_id
_entity_poly.type
_entity_poly.pdbx_seq_one_letter_code
_entity_poly.pdbx_strand_id
1 'polypeptide(L)'
;FILAFIVVKKRINTRFFLQHGSDFQNPPPGTVTDIELTRNEWYDFFIVSQSVQDGTVTPTHYNVIYDTIGLSPDTVQRLTYCLCHMYYNLPGIIRVPAACHYAHKLAYLVGQSIHQEPNRSLSTRLFYL
;
A
#
# COMPACT_ATOMS: atom_id res chain seq x y z
N PHE A 1 -23.71 7.22 5.29
CA PHE A 1 -22.29 7.49 5.59
C PHE A 1 -21.49 7.27 4.32
N ILE A 2 -20.61 8.23 3.97
CA ILE A 2 -19.74 8.17 2.79
C ILE A 2 -18.41 7.52 3.25
N LEU A 3 -18.09 6.33 2.75
CA LEU A 3 -16.91 5.57 3.17
C LEU A 3 -16.46 4.60 2.09
N ALA A 4 -15.14 4.41 1.98
CA ALA A 4 -14.52 3.31 1.26
C ALA A 4 -13.69 2.47 2.23
N PHE A 5 -13.78 1.15 2.14
CA PHE A 5 -12.99 0.20 2.91
C PHE A 5 -12.10 -0.60 1.97
N ILE A 6 -10.78 -0.44 2.13
CA ILE A 6 -9.77 -1.06 1.26
C ILE A 6 -8.86 -1.94 2.10
N VAL A 7 -8.81 -3.23 1.77
CA VAL A 7 -7.90 -4.21 2.37
C VAL A 7 -6.56 -4.17 1.66
N VAL A 8 -5.47 -3.92 2.40
CA VAL A 8 -4.10 -3.85 1.88
C VAL A 8 -3.34 -5.13 2.19
N LYS A 9 -2.85 -5.84 1.16
CA LYS A 9 -2.05 -7.08 1.31
C LYS A 9 -0.66 -6.92 0.68
N LYS A 10 0.36 -6.83 1.53
CA LYS A 10 1.79 -6.68 1.12
C LYS A 10 2.57 -8.01 1.01
N ARG A 11 2.04 -9.09 1.59
CA ARG A 11 2.65 -10.44 1.59
C ARG A 11 1.85 -11.33 0.64
N ILE A 12 2.22 -11.31 -0.63
CA ILE A 12 1.53 -12.02 -1.72
C ILE A 12 2.54 -12.72 -2.64
N ASN A 13 2.07 -13.75 -3.36
CA ASN A 13 2.90 -14.53 -4.27
C ASN A 13 2.94 -13.96 -5.70
N THR A 14 1.99 -13.09 -6.05
CA THR A 14 1.93 -12.44 -7.37
C THR A 14 3.20 -11.62 -7.64
N ARG A 15 3.73 -11.73 -8.86
CA ARG A 15 4.87 -10.95 -9.38
C ARG A 15 4.52 -10.41 -10.76
N PHE A 16 5.03 -9.22 -11.07
CA PHE A 16 4.85 -8.58 -12.36
C PHE A 16 6.19 -8.31 -13.00
N PHE A 17 6.21 -8.39 -14.32
CA PHE A 17 7.38 -8.16 -15.15
C PHE A 17 6.95 -7.35 -16.37
N LEU A 18 7.77 -6.36 -16.72
CA LEU A 18 7.67 -5.69 -18.00
C LEU A 18 8.54 -6.46 -19.00
N GLN A 19 7.93 -6.95 -20.07
CA GLN A 19 8.67 -7.63 -21.14
C GLN A 19 9.36 -6.58 -22.02
N HIS A 20 10.66 -6.76 -22.24
CA HIS A 20 11.47 -5.92 -23.12
C HIS A 20 12.25 -6.81 -24.09
N GLY A 21 11.66 -7.10 -25.25
CA GLY A 21 12.21 -8.07 -26.20
C GLY A 21 12.16 -9.49 -25.64
N SER A 22 13.33 -10.15 -25.55
CA SER A 22 13.49 -11.46 -24.92
C SER A 22 13.67 -11.41 -23.40
N ASP A 23 13.92 -10.22 -22.85
CA ASP A 23 14.25 -10.03 -21.44
C ASP A 23 13.04 -9.58 -20.63
N PHE A 24 13.10 -9.82 -19.32
CA PHE A 24 12.10 -9.38 -18.34
C PHE A 24 12.74 -8.41 -17.36
N GLN A 25 12.05 -7.29 -17.12
CA GLN A 25 12.48 -6.28 -16.17
C GLN A 25 11.40 -6.03 -15.11
N ASN A 26 11.81 -5.49 -13.97
CA ASN A 26 10.85 -5.04 -12.97
C ASN A 26 10.01 -3.87 -13.53
N PRO A 27 8.68 -3.86 -13.32
CA PRO A 27 7.87 -2.71 -13.65
C PRO A 27 8.31 -1.47 -12.87
N PRO A 28 8.20 -0.26 -13.45
CA PRO A 28 8.54 0.97 -12.76
C PRO A 28 7.58 1.28 -11.59
N PRO A 29 8.02 2.08 -10.60
CA PRO A 29 7.13 2.61 -9.57
C PRO A 29 5.92 3.34 -10.18
N GLY A 30 4.74 3.10 -9.63
CA GLY A 30 3.48 3.64 -10.14
C GLY A 30 2.79 2.75 -11.18
N THR A 31 3.35 1.60 -11.57
CA THR A 31 2.62 0.61 -12.36
C THR A 31 1.40 0.12 -11.59
N VAL A 32 0.23 0.26 -12.20
CA VAL A 32 -1.06 -0.23 -11.71
C VAL A 32 -1.52 -1.37 -12.62
N THR A 33 -2.12 -2.39 -12.02
CA THR A 33 -2.74 -3.51 -12.76
C THR A 33 -4.09 -3.84 -12.14
N ASP A 34 -5.15 -3.69 -12.93
CA ASP A 34 -6.55 -3.83 -12.53
C ASP A 34 -7.38 -4.75 -13.45
N ILE A 35 -6.78 -5.26 -14.53
CA ILE A 35 -7.42 -6.12 -15.54
C ILE A 35 -6.85 -7.56 -15.47
N GLU A 36 -7.72 -8.56 -15.69
CA GLU A 36 -7.46 -10.02 -15.84
C GLU A 36 -6.96 -10.83 -14.62
N LEU A 37 -6.49 -10.19 -13.54
CA LEU A 37 -6.02 -10.87 -12.32
C LEU A 37 -6.95 -10.70 -11.12
N THR A 38 -7.99 -9.92 -11.33
CA THR A 38 -9.05 -9.55 -10.39
C THR A 38 -10.19 -10.56 -10.55
N ARG A 39 -10.82 -10.99 -9.46
CA ARG A 39 -12.02 -11.84 -9.59
C ARG A 39 -13.13 -10.95 -10.15
N ASN A 40 -13.95 -11.43 -11.10
CA ASN A 40 -15.06 -10.64 -11.65
C ASN A 40 -16.01 -10.06 -10.59
N GLU A 41 -16.03 -10.63 -9.40
CA GLU A 41 -16.85 -10.21 -8.25
C GLU A 41 -16.16 -9.16 -7.35
N TRP A 42 -14.85 -8.93 -7.52
CA TRP A 42 -14.04 -8.09 -6.64
C TRP A 42 -13.60 -6.82 -7.35
N TYR A 43 -13.71 -5.71 -6.64
CA TYR A 43 -13.06 -4.47 -7.03
C TYR A 43 -11.67 -4.43 -6.38
N ASP A 44 -10.69 -5.00 -7.05
CA ASP A 44 -9.30 -5.03 -6.60
C ASP A 44 -8.31 -4.56 -7.66
N PHE A 45 -7.10 -4.22 -7.22
CA PHE A 45 -6.02 -3.78 -8.07
C PHE A 45 -4.68 -4.01 -7.38
N PHE A 46 -3.60 -3.98 -8.17
CA PHE A 46 -2.24 -4.05 -7.66
C PHE A 46 -1.48 -2.77 -8.00
N ILE A 47 -0.59 -2.36 -7.10
CA ILE A 47 0.35 -1.25 -7.35
C ILE A 47 1.78 -1.71 -7.05
N VAL A 48 2.69 -1.43 -7.97
CA VAL A 48 4.13 -1.44 -7.73
C VAL A 48 4.54 -0.07 -7.20
N SER A 49 4.60 0.12 -5.88
CA SER A 49 4.82 1.46 -5.31
C SER A 49 6.28 1.91 -5.30
N GLN A 50 7.24 0.98 -5.24
CA GLN A 50 8.67 1.29 -5.12
C GLN A 50 9.49 0.33 -5.99
N SER A 51 10.66 0.77 -6.44
CA SER A 51 11.65 -0.08 -7.09
C SER A 51 12.44 -0.87 -6.04
N VAL A 52 13.07 -1.95 -6.49
CA VAL A 52 14.04 -2.72 -5.70
C VAL A 52 15.38 -2.65 -6.40
N GLN A 53 16.47 -2.53 -5.64
CA GLN A 53 17.83 -2.56 -6.19
C GLN A 53 18.18 -3.96 -6.67
N ASP A 54 17.90 -4.96 -5.83
CA ASP A 54 18.15 -6.36 -6.11
C ASP A 54 16.87 -7.20 -6.04
N GLY A 55 16.78 -8.17 -6.96
CA GLY A 55 15.68 -9.13 -7.03
C GLY A 55 14.43 -8.62 -7.74
N THR A 56 13.31 -9.33 -7.55
CA THR A 56 12.04 -9.04 -8.20
C THR A 56 11.13 -8.22 -7.32
N VAL A 57 10.53 -7.17 -7.90
CA VAL A 57 9.59 -6.32 -7.17
C VAL A 57 8.31 -7.10 -6.82
N THR A 58 7.85 -6.95 -5.59
CA THR A 58 6.57 -7.52 -5.15
C THR A 58 5.53 -6.41 -5.07
N PRO A 59 4.46 -6.46 -5.90
CA PRO A 59 3.39 -5.48 -5.84
C PRO A 59 2.66 -5.55 -4.50
N THR A 60 1.83 -4.53 -4.23
CA THR A 60 0.86 -4.55 -3.12
C THR A 60 -0.53 -4.70 -3.70
N HIS A 61 -1.31 -5.64 -3.14
CA HIS A 61 -2.70 -5.89 -3.52
C HIS A 61 -3.65 -5.06 -2.68
N TYR A 62 -4.62 -4.41 -3.32
CA TYR A 62 -5.64 -3.59 -2.72
C TYR A 62 -7.00 -4.13 -3.14
N ASN A 63 -7.86 -4.45 -2.17
CA ASN A 63 -9.23 -4.91 -2.45
C ASN A 63 -10.23 -3.96 -1.79
N VAL A 64 -11.03 -3.28 -2.60
CA VAL A 64 -12.12 -2.40 -2.17
C VAL A 64 -13.33 -3.28 -1.88
N ILE A 65 -13.56 -3.56 -0.59
CA ILE A 65 -14.64 -4.46 -0.14
C ILE A 65 -15.94 -3.72 0.17
N TYR A 66 -15.89 -2.39 0.24
CA TYR A 66 -17.03 -1.52 0.47
C TYR A 66 -16.73 -0.14 -0.09
N ASP A 67 -17.64 0.44 -0.88
CA ASP A 67 -17.51 1.81 -1.39
C ASP A 67 -18.89 2.46 -1.53
N THR A 68 -19.13 3.53 -0.77
CA THR A 68 -20.29 4.42 -0.92
C THR A 68 -19.88 5.83 -1.33
N ILE A 69 -18.59 6.07 -1.59
CA ILE A 69 -18.07 7.35 -2.06
C ILE A 69 -18.37 7.53 -3.55
N GLY A 70 -18.34 6.45 -4.32
CA GLY A 70 -18.59 6.50 -5.76
C GLY A 70 -17.44 7.16 -6.54
N LEU A 71 -16.21 7.02 -6.04
CA LEU A 71 -15.02 7.48 -6.77
C LEU A 71 -14.75 6.56 -7.96
N SER A 72 -14.20 7.11 -9.04
CA SER A 72 -13.75 6.29 -10.14
C SER A 72 -12.57 5.40 -9.72
N PRO A 73 -12.39 4.21 -10.35
CA PRO A 73 -11.25 3.35 -10.06
C PRO A 73 -9.89 4.04 -10.18
N ASP A 74 -9.68 4.82 -11.23
CA ASP A 74 -8.47 5.63 -11.43
C ASP A 74 -8.23 6.60 -10.26
N THR A 75 -9.29 7.22 -9.72
CA THR A 75 -9.17 8.13 -8.56
C THR A 75 -8.72 7.38 -7.31
N VAL A 76 -9.30 6.21 -7.04
CA VAL A 76 -8.93 5.38 -5.87
C VAL A 76 -7.48 4.89 -5.99
N GLN A 77 -7.08 4.44 -7.17
CA GLN A 77 -5.73 3.98 -7.46
C GLN A 77 -4.70 5.12 -7.27
N ARG A 78 -4.94 6.30 -7.87
CA ARG A 78 -4.08 7.49 -7.71
C ARG A 78 -3.98 7.93 -6.26
N LEU A 79 -5.11 8.03 -5.55
CA LEU A 79 -5.14 8.39 -4.14
C LEU A 79 -4.30 7.40 -3.32
N THR A 80 -4.48 6.11 -3.56
CA THR A 80 -3.72 5.05 -2.88
C THR A 80 -2.21 5.20 -3.12
N TYR A 81 -1.80 5.48 -4.37
CA TYR A 81 -0.40 5.72 -4.70
C TYR A 81 0.15 7.00 -4.04
N CYS A 82 -0.59 8.10 -4.04
CA CYS A 82 -0.22 9.34 -3.35
C CYS A 82 -0.01 9.11 -1.85
N LEU A 83 -0.89 8.35 -1.19
CA LEU A 83 -0.73 8.02 0.24
C LEU A 83 0.54 7.21 0.54
N CYS A 84 1.11 6.50 -0.44
CA CYS A 84 2.40 5.80 -0.29
C CYS A 84 3.61 6.75 -0.22
N HIS A 85 3.44 8.03 -0.58
CA HIS A 85 4.49 9.06 -0.51
C HIS A 85 4.50 9.81 0.83
N MET A 86 3.50 9.58 1.69
CA MET A 86 3.25 10.38 2.89
C MET A 86 3.96 9.85 4.15
N TYR A 87 4.97 9.00 4.00
CA TYR A 87 5.74 8.46 5.13
C TYR A 87 6.96 9.32 5.42
N TYR A 88 6.99 9.96 6.59
CA TYR A 88 7.96 11.01 6.89
C TYR A 88 9.35 10.51 7.30
N ASN A 89 9.49 9.24 7.68
CA ASN A 89 10.76 8.69 8.15
C ASN A 89 11.61 8.06 7.02
N LEU A 90 11.20 8.21 5.76
CA LEU A 90 11.99 7.77 4.60
C LEU A 90 11.83 8.81 3.48
N PRO A 91 12.93 9.34 2.90
CA PRO A 91 12.84 10.10 1.67
C PRO A 91 12.49 9.14 0.51
N GLY A 92 11.21 9.08 0.14
CA GLY A 92 10.75 8.27 -0.98
C GLY A 92 9.37 7.64 -0.78
N ILE A 93 9.09 6.61 -1.57
CA ILE A 93 7.80 5.91 -1.61
C ILE A 93 7.93 4.61 -0.82
N ILE A 94 6.91 4.30 -0.02
CA ILE A 94 6.81 3.01 0.68
C ILE A 94 5.79 2.07 0.02
N ARG A 95 5.90 0.77 0.30
CA ARG A 95 5.05 -0.28 -0.33
C ARG A 95 3.54 -0.19 -0.04
N VAL A 96 3.15 0.47 1.04
CA VAL A 96 1.76 0.54 1.52
C VAL A 96 1.43 1.99 1.87
N PRO A 97 0.16 2.40 1.93
CA PRO A 97 -0.22 3.75 2.36
C PRO A 97 0.40 4.12 3.70
N ALA A 98 0.82 5.39 3.86
CA ALA A 98 1.50 5.88 5.05
C ALA A 98 0.73 5.59 6.33
N ALA A 99 -0.60 5.74 6.34
CA ALA A 99 -1.45 5.40 7.48
C ALA A 99 -1.29 3.93 7.92
N CYS A 100 -1.27 2.98 6.97
CA CYS A 100 -1.05 1.56 7.27
C CYS A 100 0.35 1.32 7.84
N HIS A 101 1.36 2.02 7.32
CA HIS A 101 2.74 1.88 7.77
C HIS A 101 2.96 2.49 9.16
N TYR A 102 2.38 3.66 9.43
CA TYR A 102 2.37 4.30 10.74
C TYR A 102 1.68 3.43 11.79
N ALA A 103 0.52 2.85 11.47
CA ALA A 103 -0.16 1.92 12.35
C ALA A 103 0.72 0.68 12.65
N HIS A 104 1.42 0.15 11.64
CA HIS A 104 2.36 -0.96 11.83
C HIS A 104 3.52 -0.58 12.75
N LYS A 105 4.14 0.60 12.57
CA LYS A 105 5.23 1.11 13.41
C LYS A 105 4.80 1.30 14.86
N LEU A 106 3.64 1.92 15.08
CA LEU A 106 3.07 2.10 16.41
C LEU A 106 2.78 0.75 17.08
N ALA A 107 2.08 -0.16 16.38
CA ALA A 107 1.77 -1.48 16.91
C ALA A 107 3.03 -2.29 17.21
N TYR A 108 4.06 -2.19 16.37
CA TYR A 108 5.34 -2.85 16.59
C TYR A 108 6.06 -2.29 17.82
N LEU A 109 6.19 -0.97 17.95
CA LEU A 109 6.80 -0.32 19.13
C LEU A 109 6.08 -0.71 20.42
N VAL A 110 4.74 -0.67 20.41
CA VAL A 110 3.95 -1.04 21.60
C VAL A 110 4.12 -2.52 21.91
N GLY A 111 4.02 -3.39 20.91
CA GLY A 111 4.09 -4.82 21.10
C GLY A 111 5.49 -5.34 21.46
N GLN A 112 6.56 -4.63 21.11
CA GLN A 112 7.94 -5.09 21.32
C GLN A 112 8.68 -4.36 22.44
N SER A 113 8.23 -3.18 22.86
CA SER A 113 9.00 -2.36 23.81
C SER A 113 8.17 -1.75 24.93
N ILE A 114 6.99 -1.18 24.62
CA ILE A 114 6.21 -0.44 25.62
C ILE A 114 5.31 -1.39 26.45
N HIS A 115 4.71 -2.40 25.81
CA HIS A 115 3.82 -3.40 26.43
C HIS A 115 2.62 -2.82 27.22
N GLN A 116 2.26 -1.56 26.94
CA GLN A 116 1.11 -0.87 27.51
C GLN A 116 0.54 0.15 26.52
N GLU A 117 -0.69 0.62 26.75
CA GLU A 117 -1.30 1.65 25.91
C GLU A 117 -0.51 2.97 26.02
N PRO A 118 -0.13 3.60 24.88
CA PRO A 118 0.49 4.92 24.90
C PRO A 118 -0.41 5.98 25.51
N ASN A 119 0.19 7.00 26.12
CA ASN A 119 -0.56 8.09 26.72
C ASN A 119 -1.38 8.85 25.65
N ARG A 120 -2.67 9.09 25.93
CA ARG A 120 -3.60 9.78 25.02
C ARG A 120 -3.16 11.18 24.60
N SER A 121 -2.36 11.86 25.41
CA SER A 121 -1.78 13.17 25.06
C SER A 121 -0.86 13.14 23.83
N LEU A 122 -0.35 11.96 23.47
CA LEU A 122 0.51 11.76 22.31
C LEU A 122 -0.28 11.42 21.02
N SER A 123 -1.62 11.31 21.08
CA SER A 123 -2.46 10.87 19.96
C SER A 123 -2.33 11.71 18.68
N THR A 124 -1.94 12.98 18.79
CA THR A 124 -1.74 13.90 17.66
C THR A 124 -0.27 14.02 17.22
N ARG A 125 0.62 13.19 17.77
CA ARG A 125 2.06 13.22 17.49
C ARG A 125 2.54 11.90 16.90
N LEU A 126 3.51 11.98 16.00
CA LEU A 126 4.17 10.80 15.42
C LEU A 126 5.32 10.31 16.32
N PHE A 127 5.06 10.08 17.61
CA PHE A 127 6.08 9.73 18.61
C PHE A 127 6.73 8.34 18.42
N TYR A 128 6.18 7.54 17.51
CA TYR A 128 6.53 6.15 17.24
C TYR A 128 7.39 5.97 15.97
N LEU A 129 7.85 7.06 15.36
CA LEU A 129 8.70 7.01 14.18
C LEU A 129 10.13 6.60 14.51
#